data_AF-A0A9E0ACA8-F1
#
_entry.id   AF-A0A9E0ACA8-F1
#
_cell.length_a   1.000
_cell.length_b   1.000
_cell.length_c   1.000
_cell.angle_alpha   90.00
_cell.angle_beta   90.00
_cell.angle_gamma   90.00
#
_symmetry.space_group_name_H-M   'P 1'
#
loop_
_entity.id
_entity.type
_entity.pdbx_description
1 polymer ?
#
loop_
_entity_poly.entity_id
_entity_poly.type
_entity_poly.pdbx_seq_one_letter_code
_entity_poly.pdbx_strand_id
1 'polypeptide(L)'
;MKRISNFSTAVIKHTADGLERLTEEQYLVRLNTCMGNSNTPACEAYNPENSRCRDWRCGCSIKKKAYWRSEDCPQGLWPSVTNTN
;
A
#
# COMPACT_ATOMS: atom_id res chain seq x y z
N MET A 1 2.26 3.43 27.76
CA MET A 1 2.75 4.11 26.54
C MET A 1 3.63 3.15 25.75
N LYS A 2 3.15 2.54 24.66
CA LYS A 2 3.95 1.67 23.76
C LYS A 2 3.50 1.91 22.31
N ARG A 3 4.06 2.94 21.67
CA ARG A 3 3.78 3.32 20.26
C ARG A 3 5.04 3.77 19.53
N ILE A 4 6.17 3.11 19.76
CA ILE A 4 7.47 3.56 19.21
C ILE A 4 8.23 2.45 18.47
N SER A 5 7.79 1.19 18.50
CA SER A 5 8.59 0.08 17.93
C SER A 5 8.37 -0.23 16.45
N ASN A 6 7.32 0.30 15.80
CA ASN A 6 7.02 -0.04 14.39
C ASN A 6 7.39 1.06 13.40
N PHE A 7 7.60 2.29 13.87
CA PHE A 7 7.96 3.41 12.99
C PHE A 7 9.45 3.36 12.60
N SER A 8 10.32 2.97 13.54
CA SER A 8 11.76 2.85 13.29
C SER A 8 12.10 1.73 12.30
N THR A 9 11.41 0.59 12.37
CA THR A 9 11.57 -0.51 11.41
C THR A 9 11.13 -0.12 10.00
N ALA A 10 10.07 0.69 9.89
CA ALA A 10 9.60 1.19 8.61
C ALA A 10 10.58 2.19 7.99
N VAL A 11 11.19 3.06 8.80
CA VAL A 11 12.18 4.04 8.31
C VAL A 11 13.49 3.38 7.88
N ILE A 12 13.98 2.39 8.63
CA ILE A 12 15.21 1.64 8.27
C ILE A 12 15.03 0.88 6.95
N LYS A 13 13.85 0.27 6.73
CA LYS A 13 13.49 -0.35 5.46
C LYS A 13 13.33 0.68 4.33
N HIS A 14 12.86 1.89 4.64
CA HIS A 14 12.70 2.97 3.67
C HIS A 14 14.03 3.55 3.17
N THR A 15 15.07 3.55 4.01
CA THR A 15 16.40 4.08 3.66
C THR A 15 17.30 3.08 2.93
N ALA A 16 17.10 1.77 3.12
CA ALA A 16 17.93 0.73 2.50
C ALA A 16 17.60 0.48 1.01
N ASP A 17 16.42 0.90 0.54
CA ASP A 17 15.91 0.69 -0.83
C ASP A 17 16.07 1.94 -1.74
N GLY A 18 16.84 2.96 -1.32
CA GLY A 18 17.25 4.07 -2.20
C GLY A 18 16.20 5.12 -2.54
N LEU A 19 15.13 5.31 -1.73
CA LEU A 19 14.01 6.22 -2.03
C LEU A 19 13.20 5.84 -3.29
N GLU A 20 13.27 4.60 -3.79
CA GLU A 20 12.47 4.15 -4.93
C GLU A 20 10.98 4.05 -4.56
N ARG A 21 10.26 5.12 -4.89
CA ARG A 21 8.80 5.12 -4.98
C ARG A 21 8.40 4.20 -6.13
N LEU A 22 7.27 3.51 -5.99
CA LEU A 22 6.72 2.72 -7.08
C LEU A 22 6.55 3.58 -8.34
N THR A 23 6.70 2.97 -9.52
CA THR A 23 6.37 3.66 -10.76
C THR A 23 4.90 4.07 -10.74
N GLU A 24 4.53 5.11 -11.52
CA GLU A 24 3.15 5.57 -11.57
C GLU A 24 2.18 4.45 -11.97
N GLU A 25 2.60 3.58 -12.90
CA GLU A 25 1.83 2.40 -13.29
C GLU A 25 1.60 1.43 -12.12
N GLN A 26 2.65 1.10 -11.35
CA GLN A 26 2.53 0.21 -10.19
C GLN A 26 1.65 0.81 -9.08
N TYR A 27 1.78 2.13 -8.85
CA TYR A 27 0.92 2.85 -7.94
C TYR A 27 -0.54 2.80 -8.39
N LEU A 28 -0.82 3.07 -9.66
CA LEU A 28 -2.17 3.03 -10.23
C LEU A 28 -2.77 1.62 -10.16
N VAL A 29 -1.98 0.58 -10.40
CA VAL A 29 -2.43 -0.81 -10.24
C VAL A 29 -2.85 -1.06 -8.79
N ARG A 30 -2.00 -0.74 -7.82
CA ARG A 30 -2.32 -0.91 -6.38
C ARG A 30 -3.54 -0.08 -5.95
N LEU A 31 -3.67 1.14 -6.48
CA LEU A 31 -4.79 2.02 -6.19
C LEU A 31 -6.10 1.45 -6.77
N ASN A 32 -6.07 1.00 -8.03
CA ASN A 32 -7.21 0.41 -8.71
C ASN A 32 -7.65 -0.91 -8.07
N THR A 33 -6.72 -1.73 -7.56
CA THR A 33 -7.07 -2.92 -6.77
C THR A 33 -7.95 -2.58 -5.57
N CYS A 34 -7.72 -1.43 -4.94
CA CYS A 34 -8.50 -1.01 -3.77
C CYS A 34 -9.77 -0.24 -4.15
N MET A 35 -9.64 0.77 -5.01
CA MET A 35 -10.73 1.70 -5.35
C MET A 35 -11.66 1.16 -6.44
N GLY A 36 -11.24 0.13 -7.17
CA GLY A 36 -11.90 -0.33 -8.37
C GLY A 36 -11.68 0.59 -9.57
N ASN A 37 -12.04 0.11 -10.75
CA ASN A 37 -12.10 0.85 -12.00
C ASN A 37 -13.24 0.26 -12.87
N SER A 38 -13.38 0.72 -14.12
CA SER A 38 -14.44 0.25 -15.04
C SER A 38 -14.46 -1.26 -15.29
N ASN A 39 -13.34 -1.95 -15.07
CA ASN A 39 -13.18 -3.39 -15.31
C ASN A 39 -13.03 -4.20 -14.02
N THR A 40 -12.95 -3.56 -12.85
CA THR A 40 -12.67 -4.23 -11.58
C THR A 40 -13.45 -3.57 -10.45
N PRO A 41 -14.30 -4.30 -9.71
CA PRO A 41 -15.02 -3.71 -8.59
C PRO A 41 -14.06 -3.27 -7.48
N ALA A 42 -14.48 -2.30 -6.67
CA ALA A 42 -13.71 -1.87 -5.50
C ALA A 42 -13.53 -3.03 -4.51
N CYS A 43 -12.40 -3.06 -3.82
CA CYS A 43 -12.13 -4.05 -2.77
C CYS A 43 -13.15 -3.91 -1.63
N GLU A 44 -13.67 -5.02 -1.13
CA GLU A 44 -14.63 -5.03 -0.02
C GLU A 44 -14.05 -4.39 1.25
N ALA A 45 -12.74 -4.46 1.45
CA ALA A 45 -12.09 -3.82 2.58
C ALA A 45 -11.85 -2.32 2.36
N TYR A 46 -12.14 -1.74 1.20
CA TYR A 46 -11.97 -0.30 0.97
C TYR A 46 -13.14 0.51 1.57
N ASN A 47 -12.80 1.57 2.30
CA ASN A 47 -13.75 2.57 2.74
C ASN A 47 -13.59 3.84 1.86
N PRO A 48 -14.56 4.16 0.99
CA PRO A 48 -14.49 5.32 0.12
C PRO A 48 -14.63 6.66 0.87
N GLU A 49 -15.33 6.70 2.01
CA GLU A 49 -15.60 7.94 2.76
C GLU A 49 -14.32 8.59 3.30
N ASN A 50 -13.32 7.79 3.62
CA ASN A 50 -12.04 8.26 4.17
C ASN A 50 -10.82 7.80 3.36
N SER A 51 -11.02 7.09 2.24
CA SER A 51 -9.96 6.51 1.41
C SER A 51 -8.99 5.60 2.19
N ARG A 52 -9.50 4.78 3.11
CA ARG A 52 -8.71 3.86 3.95
C ARG A 52 -9.14 2.41 3.76
N CYS A 53 -8.25 1.49 4.14
CA CYS A 53 -8.61 0.09 4.29
C CYS A 53 -9.26 -0.16 5.66
N ARG A 54 -10.38 -0.89 5.67
CA ARG A 54 -11.09 -1.38 6.86
C ARG A 54 -10.41 -2.57 7.51
N ASP A 55 -9.52 -3.27 6.80
CA ASP A 55 -8.70 -4.32 7.39
C ASP A 55 -7.75 -3.68 8.41
N TRP A 56 -7.87 -4.09 9.67
CA TRP A 56 -7.08 -3.56 10.79
C TRP A 56 -5.56 -3.76 10.60
N ARG A 57 -5.15 -4.75 9.78
CA ARG A 57 -3.75 -5.00 9.43
C ARG A 57 -3.21 -3.99 8.41
N CYS A 58 -4.11 -3.31 7.69
CA CYS A 58 -3.75 -2.25 6.75
C CYS A 58 -4.05 -0.87 7.36
N GLY A 59 -5.31 -0.58 7.71
CA GLY A 59 -5.81 0.56 8.52
C GLY A 59 -5.47 1.99 8.03
N CYS A 60 -4.60 2.11 7.04
CA CYS A 60 -3.97 3.33 6.59
C CYS A 60 -4.65 3.89 5.33
N SER A 61 -4.32 5.13 5.00
CA SER A 61 -4.76 5.75 3.75
C SER A 61 -4.16 5.00 2.56
N ILE A 62 -5.04 4.46 1.70
CA ILE A 62 -4.61 3.68 0.53
C ILE A 62 -3.79 4.55 -0.42
N LYS A 63 -4.18 5.81 -0.64
CA LYS A 63 -3.47 6.75 -1.53
C LYS A 63 -2.00 6.93 -1.14
N LYS A 64 -1.69 6.97 0.16
CA LYS A 64 -0.31 7.09 0.65
C LYS A 64 0.42 5.75 0.61
N LYS A 65 -0.23 4.68 1.09
CA LYS A 65 0.41 3.37 1.26
C LYS A 65 0.64 2.65 -0.07
N ALA A 66 -0.25 2.82 -1.06
CA ALA A 66 -0.09 2.25 -2.39
C ALA A 66 1.15 2.77 -3.12
N TYR A 67 1.72 3.90 -2.66
CA TYR A 67 2.95 4.48 -3.20
C TYR A 67 4.22 3.91 -2.54
N TRP A 68 4.08 3.24 -1.40
CA TRP A 68 5.21 2.69 -0.66
C TRP A 68 5.51 1.28 -1.17
N ARG A 69 6.65 1.14 -1.83
CA ARG A 69 7.19 -0.13 -2.33
C ARG A 69 7.37 -1.18 -1.22
N SER A 70 7.82 -0.74 -0.05
CA SER A 70 8.06 -1.58 1.14
C SER A 70 6.78 -2.13 1.79
N GLU A 71 5.60 -1.74 1.30
CA GLU A 71 4.33 -2.14 1.86
C GLU A 71 3.63 -3.16 0.99
N ASP A 72 2.99 -4.12 1.65
CA ASP A 72 2.15 -5.13 1.03
C ASP A 72 0.70 -5.01 1.49
N CYS A 73 -0.19 -5.54 0.67
CA CYS A 73 -1.59 -5.74 1.05
C CYS A 73 -1.67 -6.95 1.99
N PRO A 74 -2.20 -6.83 3.22
CA PRO A 74 -2.35 -7.96 4.16
C PRO A 74 -3.26 -9.09 3.66
N GLN A 75 -4.06 -8.80 2.63
CA GLN A 75 -4.92 -9.77 1.95
C GLN A 75 -4.25 -10.37 0.69
N GLY A 76 -3.02 -9.96 0.36
CA GLY A 76 -2.30 -10.44 -0.81
C GLY A 76 -2.84 -9.95 -2.16
N LEU A 77 -3.69 -8.92 -2.17
CA LEU A 77 -4.33 -8.44 -3.41
C LEU A 77 -3.43 -7.55 -4.27
N TRP A 78 -2.37 -6.96 -3.69
CA TRP A 78 -1.42 -6.16 -4.46
C TRP A 78 -0.42 -7.06 -5.18
N PRO A 79 -0.09 -6.77 -6.44
CA PRO A 79 0.92 -7.53 -7.16
C PRO A 79 2.29 -7.35 -6.50
N SER A 80 3.06 -8.45 -6.47
CA SER A 80 4.45 -8.44 -6.03
C SER A 80 5.26 -7.49 -6.91
N VAL A 81 6.00 -6.59 -6.30
CA VAL A 81 6.90 -5.69 -7.02
C VAL A 81 8.16 -6.47 -7.37
N THR A 82 8.14 -7.21 -8.48
CA THR A 82 9.37 -7.79 -9.01
C THR A 82 10.20 -6.68 -9.64
N ASN A 83 11.34 -6.37 -9.05
CA ASN A 83 12.39 -5.60 -9.72
C ASN A 83 12.79 -6.36 -10.98
N THR A 84 12.32 -5.91 -12.14
CA THR A 84 13.06 -6.17 -13.38
C THR A 84 14.34 -5.36 -13.31
N ASN A 85 15.43 -6.03 -12.94
CA ASN A 85 16.81 -5.58 -13.21
C ASN A 85 17.03 -5.45 -14.71
#